data_AF-A0A427YLN9-F1
#
_entry.id   AF-A0A427YLN9-F1
#
_cell.length_a   1.000
_cell.length_b   1.000
_cell.length_c   1.000
_cell.angle_alpha   90.00
_cell.angle_beta   90.00
_cell.angle_gamma   90.00
#
_symmetry.space_group_name_H-M   'P 1'
#
loop_
_entity.id
_entity.type
_entity.pdbx_description
1 polymer ?
#
loop_
_entity_poly.entity_id
_entity_poly.type
_entity_poly.pdbx_seq_one_letter_code
_entity_poly.pdbx_strand_id
1 'polypeptide(L)'
;MSTQSKWIYKIQPHSSVDTRFTFPIPIPASHTFFLSELDYRDGFVHLSTGGQVPKTLERFFADVPAVTLLRLETERVGAFKRIRWEGDGDESGSARIAPFTLLCELLQARGRSREA
;
A
#
# COMPACT_ATOMS: atom_id res chain seq x y z
N MET A 1 14.85 -19.11 7.00
CA MET A 1 13.77 -18.95 6.00
C MET A 1 13.05 -17.66 6.35
N SER A 2 13.34 -16.56 5.65
CA SER A 2 12.73 -15.25 5.89
C SER A 2 11.23 -15.33 5.59
N THR A 3 10.41 -15.40 6.63
CA THR A 3 8.95 -15.42 6.54
C THR A 3 8.44 -14.03 6.20
N GLN A 4 8.39 -13.69 4.92
CA GLN A 4 7.75 -12.46 4.46
C GLN A 4 6.27 -12.45 4.87
N SER A 5 5.81 -11.35 5.47
CA SER A 5 4.41 -11.22 5.90
C SER A 5 3.47 -11.35 4.70
N LYS A 6 2.36 -12.09 4.85
CA LYS A 6 1.33 -12.27 3.80
C LYS A 6 0.74 -10.94 3.31
N TRP A 7 0.73 -9.93 4.18
CA TRP A 7 0.14 -8.62 3.92
C TRP A 7 1.18 -7.52 4.00
N ILE A 8 1.10 -6.58 3.06
CA ILE A 8 1.75 -5.28 3.11
C ILE A 8 0.68 -4.19 3.03
N TYR A 9 1.00 -3.04 3.60
CA TYR A 9 0.04 -1.97 3.82
C TYR A 9 0.52 -0.68 3.18
N LYS A 10 -0.38 -0.02 2.46
CA LYS A 10 -0.25 1.40 2.15
C LYS A 10 -1.06 2.19 3.17
N ILE A 11 -0.41 3.16 3.81
CA ILE A 11 -1.04 4.08 4.75
C ILE A 11 -1.27 5.41 4.04
N GLN A 12 -2.47 5.96 4.19
CA GLN A 12 -2.84 7.27 3.64
C GLN A 12 -3.82 7.97 4.59
N PRO A 13 -3.94 9.30 4.56
CA PRO A 13 -4.99 10.01 5.29
C PRO A 13 -6.38 9.47 4.93
N HIS A 14 -7.30 9.47 5.92
CA HIS A 14 -8.70 9.15 5.65
C HIS A 14 -9.36 10.25 4.82
N SER A 15 -10.39 9.92 4.03
CA SER A 15 -11.08 10.87 3.16
C SER A 15 -11.76 12.03 3.92
N SER A 16 -12.02 11.85 5.21
CA SER A 16 -12.49 12.91 6.10
C SER A 16 -11.42 13.94 6.47
N VAL A 17 -10.14 13.58 6.31
CA VAL A 17 -8.99 14.48 6.55
C VAL A 17 -8.56 15.13 5.26
N ASP A 18 -8.48 14.35 4.18
CA ASP A 18 -8.10 14.83 2.86
C ASP A 18 -8.91 14.13 1.78
N THR A 19 -9.76 14.90 1.10
CA THR A 19 -10.69 14.40 0.09
C THR A 19 -10.00 13.84 -1.16
N ARG A 20 -8.70 14.12 -1.38
CA ARG A 20 -7.90 13.51 -2.46
C ARG A 20 -7.80 11.99 -2.32
N PHE A 21 -7.94 11.46 -1.11
CA PHE A 21 -7.92 10.02 -0.82
C PHE A 21 -9.31 9.38 -0.81
N THR A 22 -10.32 10.03 -1.41
CA THR A 22 -11.65 9.46 -1.61
C THR A 22 -11.62 8.42 -2.74
N PHE A 23 -12.20 7.25 -2.48
CA PHE A 23 -12.38 6.19 -3.47
C PHE A 23 -13.87 5.91 -3.68
N PRO A 24 -14.32 5.66 -4.92
CA PRO A 24 -15.69 5.26 -5.22
C PRO A 24 -15.98 3.88 -4.61
N ILE A 25 -17.23 3.64 -4.25
CA ILE A 25 -17.70 2.35 -3.72
C ILE A 25 -18.81 1.83 -4.64
N PRO A 26 -18.63 0.68 -5.32
CA PRO A 26 -17.43 -0.17 -5.32
C PRO A 26 -16.26 0.49 -6.06
N ILE A 27 -15.03 0.08 -5.73
CA ILE A 27 -13.83 0.60 -6.40
C ILE A 27 -13.74 -0.03 -7.81
N PRO A 28 -13.93 0.73 -8.90
CA PRO A 28 -13.83 0.19 -10.24
C PRO A 28 -12.37 -0.14 -10.57
N ALA A 29 -12.17 -1.07 -11.49
CA ALA A 29 -10.83 -1.46 -11.91
C ALA A 29 -10.03 -0.26 -12.44
N SER A 30 -10.65 0.62 -13.22
CA SER A 30 -10.00 1.83 -13.73
C SER A 30 -9.64 2.89 -12.68
N HIS A 31 -9.99 2.69 -11.40
CA HIS A 31 -9.72 3.70 -10.37
C HIS A 31 -8.23 3.85 -10.12
N THR A 32 -7.73 5.08 -10.29
CA THR A 32 -6.35 5.45 -9.97
C THR A 32 -6.26 5.99 -8.56
N PHE A 33 -5.44 5.37 -7.72
CA PHE A 33 -5.21 5.83 -6.36
C PHE A 33 -4.27 7.03 -6.34
N PHE A 34 -4.64 8.07 -5.59
CA PHE A 34 -3.76 9.19 -5.34
C PHE A 34 -2.58 8.73 -4.48
N LEU A 35 -1.35 9.01 -4.93
CA LEU A 35 -0.14 8.73 -4.16
C LEU A 35 0.15 9.89 -3.21
N SER A 36 0.83 9.62 -2.09
CA SER A 36 1.25 10.71 -1.20
C SER A 36 2.31 11.58 -1.87
N GLU A 37 2.42 12.83 -1.46
CA GLU A 37 3.46 13.75 -1.94
C GLU A 37 4.87 13.18 -1.70
N LEU A 38 5.04 12.42 -0.60
CA LEU A 38 6.25 11.68 -0.29
C LEU A 38 6.58 10.61 -1.35
N ASP A 39 5.59 9.84 -1.81
CA ASP A 39 5.80 8.83 -2.86
C ASP A 39 6.19 9.49 -4.20
N TYR A 40 5.55 10.62 -4.54
CA TYR A 40 5.90 11.37 -5.75
C TYR A 40 7.31 11.91 -5.70
N ARG A 41 7.70 12.52 -4.57
CA ARG A 41 9.03 13.09 -4.38
C ARG A 41 10.12 12.03 -4.46
N ASP A 42 9.89 10.88 -3.83
CA ASP A 42 10.92 9.84 -3.73
C ASP A 42 10.90 8.89 -4.94
N GLY A 43 9.82 8.90 -5.75
CA GLY A 43 9.73 8.21 -7.03
C GLY A 43 9.31 6.73 -6.94
N PHE A 44 8.69 6.31 -5.84
CA PHE A 44 8.14 4.96 -5.64
C PHE A 44 7.08 4.99 -4.53
N VAL A 45 6.25 3.95 -4.45
CA VAL A 45 5.21 3.84 -3.41
C VAL A 45 5.79 3.24 -2.13
N HIS A 46 5.68 3.96 -1.00
CA HIS A 46 6.04 3.45 0.33
C HIS A 46 5.00 2.45 0.84
N LEU A 47 5.45 1.25 1.19
CA LEU A 47 4.64 0.22 1.82
C LEU A 47 5.28 -0.22 3.14
N SER A 48 4.43 -0.61 4.09
CA SER A 48 4.82 -1.09 5.40
C SER A 48 4.35 -2.52 5.62
N THR A 49 5.18 -3.36 6.25
CA THR A 49 4.74 -4.63 6.83
C THR A 49 3.82 -4.36 8.02
N GLY A 50 3.10 -5.39 8.49
CA GLY A 50 2.25 -5.27 9.68
C GLY A 50 2.99 -4.75 10.92
N GLY A 51 4.20 -5.26 11.17
CA GLY A 51 5.05 -4.82 12.28
C GLY A 51 5.57 -3.39 12.16
N GLN A 52 5.69 -2.86 10.95
CA GLN A 52 6.12 -1.47 10.71
C GLN A 52 4.99 -0.45 10.88
N VAL A 53 3.72 -0.85 10.75
CA VAL A 53 2.58 0.09 10.76
C VAL A 53 2.61 1.03 11.97
N PRO A 54 2.78 0.59 13.23
CA PRO A 54 2.77 1.51 14.38
C PRO A 54 3.85 2.59 14.28
N LYS A 55 5.08 2.20 13.96
CA LYS A 55 6.22 3.12 13.82
C LYS A 55 6.05 4.08 12.64
N THR A 56 5.47 3.62 11.53
CA THR A 56 5.14 4.47 10.39
C THR A 56 4.07 5.49 10.75
N LEU A 57 3.04 5.09 11.52
CA LEU A 57 2.01 6.00 12.01
C LEU A 57 2.59 7.07 12.93
N GLU A 58 3.41 6.68 13.91
CA GLU A 58 4.08 7.61 14.82
C GLU A 58 4.99 8.61 14.09
N ARG A 59 5.68 8.18 13.03
CA ARG A 59 6.66 9.02 12.34
C ARG A 59 6.06 9.96 11.31
N PHE A 60 5.03 9.53 10.57
CA PHE A 60 4.53 10.25 9.40
C PHE A 60 3.07 10.71 9.53
N PHE A 61 2.34 10.18 10.51
CA PHE A 61 0.90 10.42 10.66
C PHE A 61 0.53 10.86 12.09
N ALA A 62 1.49 11.31 12.90
CA ALA A 62 1.25 11.71 14.30
C ALA A 62 0.15 12.77 14.44
N ASP A 63 0.13 13.75 13.53
CA ASP A 63 -0.84 14.85 13.53
C ASP A 63 -2.07 14.57 12.65
N VAL A 64 -2.20 13.35 12.11
CA VAL A 64 -3.30 12.96 11.22
C VAL A 64 -4.38 12.23 12.05
N PRO A 65 -5.58 12.81 12.23
CA PRO A 65 -6.56 12.30 13.18
C PRO A 65 -7.22 10.98 12.73
N ALA A 66 -7.18 10.67 11.43
CA ALA A 66 -7.70 9.42 10.89
C ALA A 66 -6.93 9.01 9.63
N VAL A 67 -6.63 7.72 9.52
CA VAL A 67 -5.91 7.11 8.40
C VAL A 67 -6.69 5.94 7.81
N THR A 68 -6.44 5.65 6.54
CA THR A 68 -6.92 4.45 5.84
C THR A 68 -5.74 3.50 5.62
N LEU A 69 -5.94 2.22 5.95
CA LEU A 69 -4.97 1.15 5.67
C LEU A 69 -5.43 0.34 4.45
N LEU A 70 -4.73 0.49 3.32
CA LEU A 70 -4.94 -0.36 2.15
C LEU A 70 -4.11 -1.63 2.31
N ARG A 71 -4.79 -2.76 2.50
CA ARG A 71 -4.15 -4.07 2.66
C ARG A 71 -3.95 -4.75 1.31
N LEU A 72 -2.70 -5.05 0.98
CA LEU A 72 -2.29 -5.69 -0.27
C LEU A 72 -1.67 -7.07 0.04
N GLU A 73 -1.94 -8.05 -0.81
CA GLU A 73 -1.36 -9.39 -0.68
C GLU A 73 0.05 -9.40 -1.29
N THR A 74 1.03 -9.75 -0.47
CA THR A 74 2.46 -9.64 -0.82
C THR A 74 2.82 -10.44 -2.07
N GLU A 75 2.34 -11.68 -2.18
CA GLU A 75 2.62 -12.55 -3.34
C GLU A 75 2.09 -11.97 -4.64
N ARG A 76 0.87 -11.42 -4.62
CA ARG A 76 0.24 -10.82 -5.80
C ARG A 76 0.98 -9.58 -6.25
N VAL A 77 1.40 -8.75 -5.30
CA VAL A 77 2.21 -7.55 -5.57
C VAL A 77 3.59 -7.97 -6.10
N GLY A 78 4.18 -9.02 -5.54
CA GLY A 78 5.49 -9.55 -5.90
C GLY A 78 5.52 -10.18 -7.29
N ALA A 79 4.41 -10.74 -7.76
CA ALA A 79 4.28 -11.37 -9.08
C ALA A 79 4.66 -10.42 -10.23
N PHE A 80 4.51 -9.12 -10.04
CA PHE A 80 4.84 -8.12 -11.04
C PHE A 80 6.33 -7.73 -11.06
N LYS A 81 7.17 -8.33 -10.21
CA LYS A 81 8.63 -8.09 -10.11
C LYS A 81 9.03 -6.62 -9.93
N ARG A 82 8.11 -5.79 -9.45
CA ARG A 82 8.33 -4.35 -9.20
C ARG A 82 8.47 -3.99 -7.72
N ILE A 83 8.35 -4.97 -6.82
CA ILE A 83 8.66 -4.75 -5.40
C ILE A 83 10.16 -4.89 -5.20
N ARG A 84 10.75 -3.87 -4.58
CA ARG A 84 12.05 -3.96 -3.94
C ARG A 84 11.87 -3.85 -2.43
N TRP A 85 12.45 -4.81 -1.71
CA TRP A 85 12.50 -4.81 -0.26
C TRP A 85 13.80 -4.16 0.19
N GLU A 86 13.70 -3.17 1.07
CA GLU A 86 14.84 -2.54 1.72
C GLU A 86 14.91 -3.04 3.16
N GLY A 87 15.97 -3.76 3.52
CA GLY A 87 16.16 -4.39 4.83
C GLY A 87 16.49 -5.88 4.73
N ASP A 88 17.18 -6.41 5.74
CA ASP A 88 17.67 -7.79 5.79
C ASP A 88 16.55 -8.80 6.10
N GLY A 89 15.62 -9.01 5.16
CA GLY A 89 14.73 -10.19 5.13
C GLY A 89 13.73 -10.40 6.29
N ASP A 90 13.82 -9.64 7.36
CA ASP A 90 12.95 -9.70 8.53
C ASP A 90 11.80 -8.70 8.43
N GLU A 91 10.81 -8.81 9.32
CA GLU A 91 9.59 -7.98 9.37
C GLU A 91 9.85 -6.45 9.45
N SER A 92 11.11 -6.05 9.53
CA SER A 92 11.66 -4.70 9.44
C SER A 92 11.87 -4.18 8.01
N GLY A 93 11.69 -5.00 6.97
CA GLY A 93 11.90 -4.62 5.57
C GLY A 93 10.82 -3.68 5.02
N SER A 94 11.20 -2.55 4.41
CA SER A 94 10.26 -1.64 3.72
C SER A 94 10.10 -2.07 2.26
N ALA A 95 8.87 -2.19 1.76
CA ALA A 95 8.60 -2.48 0.36
C ALA A 95 8.40 -1.19 -0.44
N ARG A 96 9.02 -1.13 -1.62
CA ARG A 96 8.91 -0.02 -2.58
C ARG A 96 8.45 -0.57 -3.92
N ILE A 97 7.49 0.10 -4.57
CA ILE A 97 7.02 -0.26 -5.92
C ILE A 97 7.32 0.89 -6.88
N ALA A 98 7.93 0.57 -8.04
CA ALA A 98 8.15 1.53 -9.12
C ALA A 98 6.83 2.21 -9.55
N PRO A 99 6.86 3.51 -9.90
CA PRO A 99 5.64 4.29 -9.98
C PRO A 99 4.81 3.95 -11.21
N PHE A 100 3.52 4.31 -11.08
CA PHE A 100 2.59 4.72 -12.15
C PHE A 100 1.59 3.72 -12.76
N THR A 101 1.67 2.40 -12.60
CA THR A 101 0.69 1.52 -13.29
C THR A 101 0.01 0.46 -12.43
N LEU A 102 0.54 0.14 -11.26
CA LEU A 102 0.28 -1.19 -10.69
C LEU A 102 -0.59 -1.25 -9.43
N LEU A 103 -0.75 -0.15 -8.69
CA LEU A 103 -1.52 -0.19 -7.45
C LEU A 103 -3.01 -0.51 -7.73
N CYS A 104 -3.51 -0.08 -8.88
CA CYS A 104 -4.86 -0.34 -9.38
C CYS A 104 -5.06 -1.83 -9.69
N GLU A 105 -4.20 -2.41 -10.54
CA GLU A 105 -4.27 -3.83 -10.92
C GLU A 105 -4.17 -4.76 -9.71
N LEU A 106 -3.38 -4.36 -8.71
CA LEU A 106 -3.16 -5.15 -7.51
C LEU A 106 -4.34 -5.19 -6.56
N LEU A 107 -5.07 -4.08 -6.42
CA LEU A 107 -6.28 -4.03 -5.60
C LEU A 107 -7.48 -4.69 -6.32
N GLN A 108 -7.48 -4.72 -7.66
CA GLN A 108 -8.53 -5.31 -8.50
C GLN A 108 -8.69 -6.83 -8.39
N ALA A 109 -7.61 -7.61 -8.22
CA ALA A 109 -7.74 -9.08 -8.21
C ALA A 109 -8.42 -9.63 -6.93
N ARG A 110 -8.96 -8.78 -6.04
CA ARG A 110 -9.91 -9.20 -4.98
C ARG A 110 -11.33 -9.41 -5.52
N GLY A 111 -11.68 -8.87 -6.69
CA GLY A 111 -13.01 -8.97 -7.28
C GLY A 111 -13.25 -10.21 -8.15
N ARG A 112 -12.27 -11.11 -8.31
CA ARG A 112 -12.35 -12.27 -9.23
C ARG A 112 -12.54 -13.64 -8.56
N SER A 113 -12.78 -13.68 -7.25
CA SER A 113 -12.98 -14.94 -6.53
C SER A 113 -14.26 -14.90 -5.71
N ARG A 114 -15.39 -15.17 -6.37
CA ARG A 114 -16.64 -15.74 -5.84
C ARG A 114 -17.70 -15.76 -6.95
N GLU A 115 -17.48 -16.63 -7.94
CA GLU A 115 -18.55 -17.19 -8.76
C GLU A 115 -18.01 -18.51 -9.34
N ALA A 116 -18.12 -19.56 -8.54
CA ALA A 116 -18.05 -20.96 -8.93
C ALA A 116 -18.84 -21.76 -7.89
#